data_AF-A0A7S1U5C3-F1
#
_entry.id   AF-A0A7S1U5C3-F1
#
_cell.length_a   1.000
_cell.length_b   1.000
_cell.length_c   1.000
_cell.angle_alpha   90.00
_cell.angle_beta   90.00
_cell.angle_gamma   90.00
#
_symmetry.space_group_name_H-M   'P 1'
#
loop_
_entity.id
_entity.type
_entity.pdbx_description
1 polymer ?
#
loop_
_entity_poly.entity_id
_entity_poly.type
_entity_poly.pdbx_seq_one_letter_code
_entity_poly.pdbx_strand_id
1 'polypeptide(L)'
;MDDAALQAMADHAVAWCRSNGLQVLESSAPGAVGTRPVPLSLLPAALPAAELRRCFSVAPTYSALVDRVARDGDWLRETLAPVRGSDAFVARLLDAHAEADGDDDGRLMLGLHRSDYMLHDPVAPGGGGGARIKQVELNTVASSFGGLSSLVSRLHAHLLRRFRRASDGAAPGIAAVLGANR
;
A
#
# COMPACT_ATOMS: atom_id res chain seq x y z
N MET A 1 26.96 6.41 0.44
CA MET A 1 26.87 6.75 -0.99
C MET A 1 27.28 8.19 -1.05
N ASP A 2 28.24 8.57 -1.88
CA ASP A 2 28.54 10.00 -2.06
C ASP A 2 27.37 10.69 -2.78
N ASP A 3 27.29 12.01 -2.63
CA ASP A 3 26.15 12.79 -3.13
C ASP A 3 26.03 12.74 -4.66
N ALA A 4 27.16 12.61 -5.37
CA ALA A 4 27.17 12.51 -6.83
C ALA A 4 26.55 11.20 -7.31
N ALA A 5 26.88 10.07 -6.67
CA ALA A 5 26.29 8.78 -6.98
C ALA A 5 24.79 8.72 -6.61
N LEU A 6 24.41 9.39 -5.52
CA LEU A 6 23.00 9.51 -5.12
C LEU A 6 22.20 10.31 -6.15
N GLN A 7 22.73 11.45 -6.58
CA GLN A 7 22.10 12.28 -7.60
C GLN A 7 21.97 11.53 -8.93
N ALA A 8 23.01 10.84 -9.38
CA ALA A 8 22.96 10.03 -10.60
C ALA A 8 21.91 8.92 -10.53
N MET A 9 21.71 8.30 -9.36
CA MET A 9 20.65 7.31 -9.16
C MET A 9 19.26 7.94 -9.19
N ALA A 10 19.09 9.11 -8.56
CA ALA A 10 17.83 9.85 -8.57
C ALA A 10 17.43 10.28 -9.98
N ASP A 11 18.37 10.83 -10.76
CA ASP A 11 18.13 11.24 -12.15
C ASP A 11 17.73 10.03 -13.02
N HIS A 12 18.39 8.89 -12.81
CA HIS A 12 18.06 7.65 -13.51
C HIS A 12 16.68 7.11 -13.12
N ALA A 13 16.30 7.23 -11.85
CA ALA A 13 14.97 6.85 -11.38
C ALA A 13 13.88 7.73 -12.02
N VAL A 14 14.11 9.05 -12.08
CA VAL A 14 13.21 10.01 -12.74
C VAL A 14 13.05 9.68 -14.23
N ALA A 15 14.15 9.41 -14.94
CA ALA A 15 14.10 9.00 -16.34
C ALA A 15 13.30 7.69 -16.51
N TRP A 16 13.56 6.69 -15.66
CA TRP A 16 12.82 5.44 -15.69
C TRP A 16 11.32 5.63 -15.46
N CYS A 17 10.93 6.46 -14.48
CA CYS A 17 9.53 6.76 -14.20
C CYS A 17 8.83 7.34 -15.42
N ARG A 18 9.49 8.29 -16.12
CA ARG A 18 8.94 8.90 -17.34
C ARG A 18 8.75 7.87 -18.45
N SER A 19 9.74 7.00 -18.68
CA SER A 19 9.69 5.98 -19.72
C SER A 19 8.72 4.82 -19.45
N ASN A 20 8.32 4.61 -18.20
CA ASN A 20 7.48 3.47 -17.78
C ASN A 20 6.09 3.87 -17.26
N GLY A 21 5.71 5.14 -17.40
CA GLY A 21 4.39 5.62 -16.99
C GLY A 21 4.17 5.66 -15.48
N LEU A 22 5.23 5.66 -14.67
CA LEU A 22 5.14 5.84 -13.21
C LEU A 22 5.00 7.33 -12.89
N GLN A 23 3.85 7.90 -13.25
CA GLN A 23 3.58 9.33 -13.24
C GLN A 23 2.21 9.66 -12.65
N VAL A 24 2.05 10.90 -12.19
CA VAL A 24 0.78 11.50 -11.79
C VAL A 24 0.55 12.77 -12.60
N LEU A 25 -0.73 13.14 -12.74
CA LEU A 25 -1.11 14.42 -13.33
C LEU A 25 -0.59 15.56 -12.46
N GLU A 26 -0.07 16.58 -13.12
CA GLU A 26 0.32 17.84 -12.53
C GLU A 26 -0.46 18.95 -13.21
N SER A 27 -1.25 19.67 -12.41
CA SER A 27 -1.94 20.87 -12.87
C SER A 27 -1.13 22.09 -12.44
N SER A 28 -0.35 22.64 -13.36
CA SER A 28 0.38 23.90 -13.16
C SER A 28 -0.47 25.13 -13.48
N ALA A 29 -1.53 24.98 -14.29
CA ALA A 29 -2.49 26.02 -14.63
C ALA A 29 -3.82 25.42 -15.12
N PRO A 30 -4.95 26.15 -15.04
CA PRO A 30 -6.22 25.72 -15.64
C PRO A 30 -6.05 25.37 -17.12
N GLY A 31 -6.42 24.16 -17.52
CA GLY A 31 -6.31 23.66 -18.89
C GLY A 31 -4.93 23.13 -19.30
N ALA A 32 -3.89 23.28 -18.46
CA ALA A 32 -2.59 22.67 -18.69
C ALA A 32 -2.59 21.22 -18.20
N VAL A 33 -2.32 20.28 -19.11
CA VAL A 33 -2.14 18.85 -18.76
C VAL A 33 -0.65 18.56 -18.67
N GLY A 34 -0.13 18.56 -17.44
CA GLY A 34 1.24 18.16 -17.12
C GLY A 34 1.29 16.78 -16.50
N THR A 35 2.48 16.17 -16.50
CA THR A 35 2.76 14.95 -15.74
C THR A 35 4.10 15.07 -15.04
N ARG A 36 4.19 14.44 -13.87
CA ARG A 36 5.45 14.30 -13.14
C ARG A 36 5.58 12.89 -12.56
N PRO A 37 6.81 12.41 -12.32
CA PRO A 37 7.01 11.17 -11.56
C PRO A 37 6.24 11.19 -10.24
N VAL A 38 5.74 10.01 -9.83
CA VAL A 38 5.10 9.87 -8.52
C VAL A 38 6.14 10.09 -7.40
N PRO A 39 5.75 10.65 -6.25
CA PRO A 39 6.62 10.64 -5.07
C PRO A 39 6.94 9.19 -4.71
N LEU A 40 8.22 8.88 -4.53
CA LEU A 40 8.69 7.52 -4.26
C LEU A 40 9.94 7.53 -3.38
N SER A 41 10.16 6.43 -2.66
CA SER A 41 11.46 6.14 -2.07
C SER A 41 12.42 5.67 -3.16
N LEU A 42 13.66 6.13 -3.16
CA LEU A 42 14.64 5.75 -4.19
C LEU A 42 14.99 4.25 -4.13
N LEU A 43 15.01 3.70 -2.92
CA LEU A 43 15.30 2.30 -2.64
C LEU A 43 14.15 1.66 -1.83
N PRO A 44 14.02 0.32 -1.88
CA PRO A 44 12.99 -0.38 -1.12
C PRO A 44 13.28 -0.33 0.39
N ALA A 45 12.22 -0.30 1.19
CA ALA A 45 12.32 -0.46 2.63
C ALA A 45 12.64 -1.92 3.00
N ALA A 46 13.43 -2.12 4.05
CA ALA A 46 13.67 -3.44 4.61
C ALA A 46 12.47 -3.89 5.45
N LEU A 47 11.99 -5.11 5.23
CA LEU A 47 10.89 -5.73 5.98
C LEU A 47 11.23 -7.20 6.24
N PRO A 48 11.01 -7.73 7.47
CA PRO A 48 11.25 -9.14 7.75
C PRO A 48 10.43 -10.03 6.82
N ALA A 49 11.09 -10.94 6.10
CA ALA A 49 10.44 -11.77 5.09
C ALA A 49 9.32 -12.65 5.68
N ALA A 50 9.45 -13.07 6.95
CA ALA A 50 8.41 -13.82 7.66
C ALA A 50 7.14 -12.97 7.87
N GLU A 51 7.29 -11.71 8.27
CA GLU A 51 6.15 -10.79 8.46
C GLU A 51 5.51 -10.42 7.12
N LEU A 52 6.30 -10.20 6.04
CA LEU A 52 5.74 -9.97 4.71
C LEU A 52 4.90 -11.17 4.22
N ARG A 53 5.41 -12.40 4.39
CA ARG A 53 4.64 -13.61 4.05
C ARG A 53 3.36 -13.73 4.87
N ARG A 54 3.37 -13.28 6.12
CA ARG A 54 2.18 -13.25 6.98
C ARG A 54 1.10 -12.30 6.43
N CYS A 55 1.46 -11.13 5.90
CA CYS A 55 0.51 -10.26 5.19
C CYS A 55 -0.17 -11.00 4.04
N PHE A 56 0.61 -11.73 3.21
CA PHE A 56 0.06 -12.47 2.08
C PHE A 56 -0.85 -13.61 2.52
N SER A 57 -0.47 -14.35 3.57
CA SER A 57 -1.27 -15.50 4.03
C SER A 57 -2.62 -15.10 4.62
N VAL A 58 -2.73 -13.90 5.21
CA VAL A 58 -3.97 -13.44 5.85
C VAL A 58 -4.90 -12.70 4.88
N ALA A 59 -4.42 -12.26 3.72
CA ALA A 59 -5.22 -11.50 2.76
C ALA A 59 -6.53 -12.21 2.35
N PRO A 60 -6.56 -13.52 2.00
CA PRO A 60 -7.82 -14.21 1.68
C PRO A 60 -8.79 -14.27 2.87
N THR A 61 -8.25 -14.37 4.09
CA THR A 61 -9.04 -14.37 5.32
C THR A 61 -9.77 -13.04 5.51
N TYR A 62 -9.08 -11.91 5.28
CA TYR A 62 -9.73 -10.59 5.31
C TYR A 62 -10.77 -10.44 4.21
N SER A 63 -10.51 -10.91 2.99
CA SER A 63 -11.52 -10.85 1.91
C SER A 63 -12.77 -11.64 2.27
N ALA A 64 -12.62 -12.84 2.84
CA ALA A 64 -13.75 -13.66 3.27
C ALA A 64 -14.46 -13.10 4.52
N LEU A 65 -13.74 -12.38 5.38
CA LEU A 65 -14.34 -11.66 6.50
C LEU A 65 -15.20 -10.50 6.00
N VAL A 66 -14.66 -9.67 5.09
CA VAL A 66 -15.38 -8.53 4.52
C VAL A 66 -16.62 -9.00 3.77
N ASP A 67 -16.52 -10.05 2.95
CA ASP A 67 -17.68 -10.59 2.21
C ASP A 67 -18.79 -11.06 3.16
N ARG A 68 -18.46 -11.77 4.24
CA ARG A 68 -19.47 -12.20 5.22
C ARG A 68 -20.10 -11.03 5.97
N VAL A 69 -19.29 -10.07 6.41
CA VAL A 69 -19.78 -8.88 7.11
C VAL A 69 -20.65 -8.01 6.19
N ALA A 70 -20.26 -7.87 4.92
CA ALA A 70 -21.00 -7.08 3.94
C ALA A 70 -22.38 -7.67 3.62
N ARG A 71 -22.53 -8.99 3.72
CA ARG A 71 -23.80 -9.71 3.49
C ARG A 71 -24.71 -9.74 4.71
N ASP A 72 -24.20 -9.39 5.88
CA ASP A 72 -24.97 -9.30 7.11
C ASP A 72 -25.51 -7.88 7.29
N GLY A 73 -26.54 -7.55 6.50
CA GLY A 73 -27.12 -6.23 6.45
C GLY A 73 -27.73 -5.78 7.79
N ASP A 74 -28.31 -6.72 8.54
CA ASP A 74 -28.82 -6.47 9.89
C ASP A 74 -27.68 -6.10 10.84
N TRP A 75 -26.62 -6.90 10.87
CA TRP A 75 -25.45 -6.61 11.69
C TRP A 75 -24.81 -5.26 11.35
N LEU A 76 -24.71 -4.89 10.07
CA LEU A 76 -24.18 -3.60 9.64
C LEU A 76 -25.02 -2.44 10.16
N ARG A 77 -26.35 -2.52 10.02
CA ARG A 77 -27.27 -1.47 10.49
C ARG A 77 -27.21 -1.32 12.00
N GLU A 78 -27.24 -2.42 12.74
CA GLU A 78 -27.17 -2.40 14.20
C GLU A 78 -25.84 -1.84 14.70
N THR A 79 -24.73 -2.27 14.10
CA THR A 79 -23.37 -1.85 14.49
C THR A 79 -23.15 -0.35 14.24
N LEU A 80 -23.69 0.18 13.13
CA LEU A 80 -23.50 1.58 12.74
C LEU A 80 -24.61 2.53 13.23
N ALA A 81 -25.68 2.01 13.83
CA ALA A 81 -26.80 2.81 14.36
C ALA A 81 -26.37 3.94 15.30
N PRO A 82 -25.39 3.77 16.22
CA PRO A 82 -24.96 4.86 17.10
C PRO A 82 -24.34 6.06 16.36
N VAL A 83 -23.69 5.81 15.21
CA VAL A 83 -22.97 6.84 14.44
C VAL A 83 -23.92 7.63 13.54
N ARG A 84 -25.05 7.02 13.15
CA ARG A 84 -26.05 7.60 12.26
C ARG A 84 -26.55 8.98 12.73
N GLY A 85 -26.71 9.19 14.03
CA GLY A 85 -27.19 10.45 14.59
C GLY A 85 -26.15 11.59 14.56
N SER A 86 -24.87 11.26 14.43
CA SER A 86 -23.76 12.21 14.49
C SER A 86 -23.07 12.47 13.14
N ASP A 87 -23.26 11.60 12.14
CA ASP A 87 -22.58 11.68 10.85
C ASP A 87 -23.58 11.57 9.70
N ALA A 88 -23.83 12.70 9.02
CA ALA A 88 -24.76 12.79 7.91
C ALA A 88 -24.30 11.98 6.67
N PHE A 89 -23.00 11.79 6.48
CA PHE A 89 -22.48 10.97 5.40
C PHE A 89 -22.75 9.49 5.65
N VAL A 90 -22.45 9.00 6.85
CA VAL A 90 -22.77 7.62 7.25
C VAL A 90 -24.27 7.36 7.23
N ALA A 91 -25.09 8.31 7.70
CA ALA A 91 -26.55 8.18 7.63
C ALA A 91 -27.04 7.93 6.20
N ARG A 92 -26.53 8.69 5.23
CA ARG A 92 -26.88 8.51 3.81
C ARG A 92 -26.42 7.17 3.23
N LEU A 93 -25.27 6.65 3.68
CA LEU A 93 -24.81 5.32 3.28
C LEU A 93 -25.74 4.22 3.81
N LEU A 94 -26.19 4.34 5.06
CA LEU A 94 -27.14 3.40 5.65
C LEU A 94 -28.51 3.45 4.97
N ASP A 95 -28.96 4.63 4.56
CA ASP A 95 -30.21 4.78 3.79
C ASP A 95 -30.10 4.07 2.44
N ALA A 96 -29.04 4.35 1.68
CA ALA A 96 -28.79 3.68 0.40
C ALA A 96 -28.63 2.16 0.54
N HIS A 97 -28.01 1.69 1.62
CA HIS A 97 -27.91 0.26 1.92
C HIS A 97 -29.29 -0.36 2.21
N ALA A 98 -30.13 0.29 3.01
CA ALA A 98 -31.47 -0.21 3.32
C ALA A 98 -32.40 -0.22 2.09
N GLU A 99 -32.27 0.77 1.20
CA GLU A 99 -33.01 0.80 -0.08
C GLU A 99 -32.61 -0.35 -1.02
N ALA A 100 -31.37 -0.82 -0.93
CA ALA A 100 -30.86 -1.94 -1.72
C ALA A 100 -31.16 -3.33 -1.10
N ASP A 101 -31.62 -3.37 0.15
CA ASP A 101 -31.80 -4.61 0.91
C ASP A 101 -33.05 -5.38 0.46
N GLY A 102 -32.93 -6.71 0.34
CA GLY A 102 -34.00 -7.59 -0.17
C GLY A 102 -33.93 -7.97 -1.66
N ASP A 103 -32.95 -7.45 -2.41
CA ASP A 103 -32.77 -7.73 -3.86
C ASP A 103 -31.50 -8.58 -4.14
N ASP A 104 -30.94 -9.22 -3.10
CA ASP A 104 -29.54 -9.68 -3.05
C ASP A 104 -29.34 -11.21 -3.19
N ASP A 105 -30.43 -11.98 -3.29
CA ASP A 105 -30.36 -13.44 -3.39
C ASP A 105 -29.69 -13.86 -4.71
N GLY A 106 -28.38 -14.14 -4.63
CA GLY A 106 -27.54 -14.59 -5.74
C GLY A 106 -26.73 -13.51 -6.46
N ARG A 107 -26.63 -12.27 -5.93
CA ARG A 107 -25.79 -11.24 -6.57
C ARG A 107 -24.30 -11.54 -6.43
N LEU A 108 -23.59 -11.43 -7.55
CA LEU A 108 -22.14 -11.51 -7.61
C LEU A 108 -21.54 -10.21 -7.09
N MET A 109 -20.68 -10.29 -6.07
CA MET A 109 -19.97 -9.15 -5.50
C MET A 109 -18.46 -9.28 -5.78
N LEU A 110 -17.86 -8.22 -6.32
CA LEU A 110 -16.42 -8.14 -6.51
C LEU A 110 -15.81 -7.19 -5.48
N GLY A 111 -14.98 -7.74 -4.60
CA GLY A 111 -14.21 -6.98 -3.62
C GLY A 111 -12.75 -6.81 -4.03
N LEU A 112 -12.29 -5.56 -4.21
CA LEU A 112 -10.87 -5.21 -4.37
C LEU A 112 -10.37 -4.51 -3.10
N HIS A 113 -10.02 -5.33 -2.10
CA HIS A 113 -9.65 -4.85 -0.77
C HIS A 113 -8.13 -4.64 -0.63
N ARG A 114 -7.75 -3.67 0.19
CA ARG A 114 -6.36 -3.47 0.60
C ARG A 114 -6.28 -3.42 2.13
N SER A 115 -5.52 -4.34 2.70
CA SER A 115 -5.21 -4.32 4.13
C SER A 115 -3.85 -3.66 4.32
N ASP A 116 -3.82 -2.60 5.11
CA ASP A 116 -2.61 -1.82 5.37
C ASP A 116 -2.02 -2.21 6.73
N TYR A 117 -0.69 -2.34 6.78
CA TYR A 117 0.04 -2.85 7.95
C TYR A 117 1.23 -1.95 8.29
N MET A 118 1.57 -1.88 9.57
CA MET A 118 2.79 -1.25 10.06
C MET A 118 3.61 -2.23 10.90
N LEU A 119 4.94 -2.13 10.81
CA LEU A 119 5.83 -2.90 11.66
C LEU A 119 5.87 -2.27 13.05
N HIS A 120 5.46 -3.03 14.05
CA HIS A 120 5.55 -2.67 15.45
C HIS A 120 6.77 -3.37 16.04
N ASP A 121 7.78 -2.59 16.40
CA ASP A 121 8.92 -3.06 17.17
C ASP A 121 8.74 -2.60 18.62
N PRO A 122 8.35 -3.49 19.55
CA PRO A 122 8.31 -3.16 20.95
C PRO A 122 9.75 -3.08 21.46
N VAL A 123 10.43 -1.97 21.20
CA VAL A 123 11.69 -1.61 21.88
C VAL A 123 11.33 -1.23 23.33
N ALA A 124 10.88 -2.21 24.11
CA ALA A 124 10.75 -2.11 25.55
C ALA A 124 12.04 -2.69 26.17
N PRO A 125 12.67 -2.02 27.15
CA PRO A 125 13.78 -2.60 27.88
C PRO A 125 13.28 -3.86 28.60
N GLY A 126 13.69 -5.04 28.12
CA GLY A 126 13.35 -6.35 28.70
C GLY A 126 12.41 -7.24 27.88
N GLY A 127 11.91 -6.80 26.71
CA GLY A 127 11.02 -7.61 25.87
C GLY A 127 11.74 -8.29 24.71
N GLY A 128 11.94 -9.61 24.77
CA GLY A 128 12.49 -10.42 23.65
C GLY A 128 11.55 -10.61 22.45
N GLY A 129 10.54 -9.75 22.28
CA GLY A 129 9.56 -9.85 21.21
C GLY A 129 10.05 -9.14 19.96
N GLY A 130 10.63 -9.87 19.00
CA GLY A 130 11.05 -9.29 17.72
C GLY A 130 9.90 -8.58 16.99
N ALA A 131 10.25 -7.66 16.08
CA ALA A 131 9.29 -6.85 15.34
C ALA A 131 8.13 -7.67 14.70
N ARG A 132 6.90 -7.14 14.80
CA ARG A 132 5.66 -7.78 14.31
C ARG A 132 4.83 -6.81 13.50
N ILE A 133 4.26 -7.27 12.39
CA ILE A 133 3.27 -6.48 11.65
C ILE A 133 1.95 -6.41 12.43
N LYS A 134 1.34 -5.23 12.43
CA LYS A 134 -0.02 -4.98 12.92
C LYS A 134 -0.83 -4.31 11.81
N GLN A 135 -2.07 -4.76 11.63
CA GLN A 135 -3.00 -4.11 10.70
C GLN A 135 -3.39 -2.75 11.26
N VAL A 136 -3.38 -1.73 10.41
CA VAL A 136 -3.79 -0.37 10.76
C VAL A 136 -5.10 0.03 10.11
N GLU A 137 -5.38 -0.49 8.91
CA GLU A 137 -6.59 -0.14 8.16
C GLU A 137 -6.98 -1.26 7.19
N LEU A 138 -8.28 -1.36 6.92
CA LEU A 138 -8.83 -2.22 5.86
C LEU A 138 -9.66 -1.37 4.89
N ASN A 139 -9.10 -1.13 3.71
CA ASN A 139 -9.73 -0.36 2.66
C ASN A 139 -10.59 -1.29 1.78
N THR A 140 -11.91 -1.07 1.79
CA THR A 140 -12.88 -1.85 1.01
C THR A 140 -13.40 -1.11 -0.23
N VAL A 141 -13.13 0.19 -0.32
CA VAL A 141 -13.55 1.08 -1.42
C VAL A 141 -12.36 1.86 -1.97
N ALA A 142 -12.34 2.07 -3.28
CA ALA A 142 -11.35 2.90 -3.98
C ALA A 142 -9.88 2.59 -3.62
N SER A 143 -9.56 1.32 -3.41
CA SER A 143 -8.21 0.83 -3.11
C SER A 143 -7.22 1.23 -4.21
N SER A 144 -6.47 2.30 -3.97
CA SER A 144 -5.52 2.87 -4.93
C SER A 144 -4.18 2.11 -4.98
N PHE A 145 -3.32 2.50 -5.93
CA PHE A 145 -1.92 2.06 -6.06
C PHE A 145 -1.67 0.59 -6.44
N GLY A 146 -2.70 -0.21 -6.75
CA GLY A 146 -2.51 -1.56 -7.30
C GLY A 146 -1.60 -1.56 -8.55
N GLY A 147 -1.87 -0.67 -9.51
CA GLY A 147 -1.02 -0.51 -10.70
C GLY A 147 0.35 0.08 -10.38
N LEU A 148 0.40 1.21 -9.66
CA LEU A 148 1.64 1.94 -9.39
C LEU A 148 2.63 1.13 -8.53
N SER A 149 2.16 0.34 -7.56
CA SER A 149 3.02 -0.49 -6.69
C SER A 149 3.83 -1.53 -7.48
N SER A 150 3.25 -2.10 -8.55
CA SER A 150 3.95 -3.01 -9.45
C SER A 150 5.10 -2.30 -10.20
N LEU A 151 4.88 -1.05 -10.62
CA LEU A 151 5.90 -0.23 -11.27
C LEU A 151 7.00 0.20 -10.31
N VAL A 152 6.65 0.59 -9.07
CA VAL A 152 7.64 0.89 -8.02
C VAL A 152 8.54 -0.32 -7.75
N SER A 153 7.95 -1.52 -7.64
CA SER A 153 8.71 -2.76 -7.44
C SER A 153 9.68 -3.02 -8.60
N ARG A 154 9.24 -2.79 -9.85
CA ARG A 154 10.08 -2.90 -11.05
C ARG A 154 11.20 -1.85 -11.07
N LEU A 155 10.91 -0.62 -10.69
CA LEU A 155 11.90 0.46 -10.56
C LEU A 155 12.98 0.08 -9.55
N HIS A 156 12.60 -0.34 -8.34
CA HIS A 156 13.57 -0.74 -7.31
C HIS A 156 14.43 -1.92 -7.77
N ALA A 157 13.85 -2.94 -8.41
CA ALA A 157 14.61 -4.04 -8.99
C ALA A 157 15.57 -3.59 -10.10
N HIS A 158 15.19 -2.59 -10.89
CA HIS A 158 16.05 -1.98 -11.92
C HIS A 158 17.22 -1.21 -11.31
N LEU A 159 16.95 -0.31 -10.36
CA LEU A 159 17.97 0.49 -9.67
C LEU A 159 18.97 -0.41 -8.94
N LEU A 160 18.47 -1.40 -8.18
CA LEU A 160 19.33 -2.36 -7.50
C LEU A 160 20.22 -3.11 -8.50
N ARG A 161 19.71 -3.63 -9.62
CA ARG A 161 20.54 -4.32 -10.61
C ARG A 161 21.58 -3.40 -11.26
N ARG A 162 21.19 -2.17 -11.60
CA ARG A 162 22.02 -1.20 -12.33
C ARG A 162 23.14 -0.63 -11.47
N PHE A 163 22.87 -0.38 -10.20
CA PHE A 163 23.81 0.29 -9.30
C PHE A 163 24.53 -0.68 -8.34
N ARG A 164 23.99 -1.90 -8.07
CA ARG A 164 24.78 -2.97 -7.41
C ARG A 164 26.07 -3.27 -8.15
N ARG A 165 26.03 -3.35 -9.49
CA ARG A 165 27.21 -3.61 -10.34
C ARG A 165 28.24 -2.47 -10.33
N ALA A 166 27.85 -1.26 -9.93
CA ALA A 166 28.77 -0.13 -9.80
C ALA A 166 29.43 -0.08 -8.40
N SER A 167 28.91 -0.86 -7.43
CA SER A 167 29.32 -0.84 -6.03
C SER A 167 30.39 -1.86 -5.64
N ASP A 168 30.89 -2.68 -6.57
CA ASP A 168 32.06 -3.57 -6.31
C ASP A 168 33.35 -2.76 -5.98
N GLY A 169 33.29 -1.42 -6.05
CA GLY A 169 34.29 -0.51 -5.49
C GLY A 169 33.77 0.61 -4.58
N ALA A 170 32.46 0.73 -4.29
CA ALA A 170 31.96 1.87 -3.48
C ALA A 170 30.59 1.67 -2.81
N ALA A 171 30.59 2.03 -1.51
CA ALA A 171 29.49 2.44 -0.64
C ALA A 171 28.69 1.36 0.16
N PRO A 172 28.86 1.31 1.50
CA PRO A 172 28.20 0.33 2.40
C PRO A 172 26.67 0.46 2.57
N GLY A 173 26.05 1.55 2.11
CA GLY A 173 24.59 1.77 2.25
C GLY A 173 23.72 0.85 1.38
N ILE A 174 24.20 0.48 0.19
CA ILE A 174 23.53 -0.51 -0.67
C ILE A 174 23.70 -1.90 -0.06
N ALA A 175 24.87 -2.21 0.50
CA ALA A 175 25.12 -3.50 1.15
C ALA A 175 24.21 -3.73 2.37
N ALA A 176 23.85 -2.71 3.16
CA ALA A 176 22.92 -2.85 4.28
C ALA A 176 21.49 -3.25 3.86
N VAL A 177 20.97 -2.64 2.79
CA VAL A 177 19.64 -2.99 2.21
C VAL A 177 19.65 -4.40 1.59
N LEU A 178 20.82 -4.89 1.20
CA LEU A 178 20.97 -6.17 0.50
C LEU A 178 21.49 -7.31 1.37
N GLY A 179 22.15 -7.00 2.48
CA GLY A 179 22.68 -7.92 3.47
C GLY A 179 21.66 -8.30 4.55
N ALA A 180 20.60 -7.51 4.72
CA ALA A 180 19.46 -7.83 5.60
C ALA A 180 18.55 -8.97 5.08
N ASN A 181 18.88 -9.57 3.93
CA ASN A 181 18.17 -10.69 3.30
C ASN A 181 19.03 -11.97 3.25
N ARG A 182 20.01 -12.13 4.15
CA ARG A 182 20.65 -13.42 4.40
C ARG A 182 20.14 -14.03 5.69
#